data_AF-A0A392RUI7-F1
#
_entry.id   AF-A0A392RUI7-F1
#
_cell.length_a   1.000
_cell.length_b   1.000
_cell.length_c   1.000
_cell.angle_alpha   90.00
_cell.angle_beta   90.00
_cell.angle_gamma   90.00
#
_symmetry.space_group_name_H-M   'P 1'
#
loop_
_entity.id
_entity.type
_entity.pdbx_description
1 polymer ?
#
loop_
_entity_poly.entity_id
_entity_poly.type
_entity_poly.pdbx_seq_one_letter_code
_entity_poly.pdbx_strand_id
1 'polypeptide(L)' 'MDSQFDLLCDVLPGRDSWRFKVRVIRLWPVYAFRKPDEINSLEMVLSDEK' A
#
# COMPACT_ATOMS: atom_id res chain seq x y z
N MET A 1 13.66 18.33 12.22
CA MET A 1 14.01 16.93 12.47
C MET A 1 13.49 16.16 11.28
N ASP A 2 14.37 15.72 10.38
CA ASP A 2 13.97 14.83 9.29
C ASP A 2 13.45 13.53 9.92
N SER A 3 12.12 13.37 9.97
CA SER A 3 11.52 12.11 10.41
C SER A 3 11.86 11.07 9.34
N GLN A 4 12.71 10.12 9.70
CA GLN A 4 13.09 8.99 8.85
C GLN A 4 11.82 8.25 8.40
N PHE A 5 11.71 7.96 7.10
CA PHE A 5 10.63 7.11 6.59
C PHE A 5 10.87 5.66 7.04
N ASP A 6 9.80 4.95 7.37
CA ASP A 6 9.83 3.50 7.64
C ASP A 6 10.14 2.72 6.35
N LEU A 7 10.71 1.51 6.47
CA LEU A 7 10.86 0.57 5.36
C LEU A 7 9.66 -0.39 5.31
N LEU A 8 9.30 -0.87 4.13
CA LEU A 8 8.22 -1.85 3.95
C LEU A 8 8.48 -3.14 4.71
N CYS A 9 9.74 -3.50 4.94
CA CYS A 9 10.11 -4.66 5.76
C CYS A 9 9.88 -4.47 7.27
N ASP A 10 9.60 -3.26 7.73
CA ASP A 10 9.34 -2.94 9.14
C ASP A 10 7.86 -3.08 9.51
N VAL A 11 7.02 -3.53 8.57
CA VAL A 11 5.60 -3.81 8.82
C VAL A 11 5.49 -5.04 9.73
N LEU A 12 4.97 -4.82 10.93
CA LEU A 12 4.82 -5.82 11.96
C LEU A 12 3.40 -5.77 12.54
N PRO A 13 2.82 -6.92 12.93
CA PRO A 13 1.57 -6.94 13.68
C PRO A 13 1.69 -6.14 14.99
N GLY A 14 0.67 -5.34 15.33
CA GLY A 14 0.58 -4.60 16.60
C GLY A 14 1.01 -3.14 16.56
N ARG A 15 1.67 -2.69 15.48
CA ARG A 15 1.81 -1.26 15.14
C ARG A 15 0.68 -0.86 14.21
N ASP A 16 0.15 0.35 14.37
CA ASP A 16 -1.02 0.84 13.64
C ASP A 16 -0.70 1.93 12.60
N SER A 17 0.52 2.48 12.65
CA SER A 17 0.91 3.66 11.88
C SER A 17 2.36 3.58 11.42
N TRP A 18 2.55 3.86 10.12
CA TRP A 18 3.86 3.95 9.46
C TRP A 18 3.85 5.11 8.46
N ARG A 19 5.04 5.59 8.13
CA ARG A 19 5.27 6.63 7.14
C ARG A 19 6.28 6.12 6.11
N PHE A 20 5.79 5.68 4.96
CA PHE A 20 6.62 5.13 3.89
C PHE A 20 6.91 6.17 2.79
N LYS A 21 8.06 6.03 2.14
CA LYS A 21 8.38 6.65 0.85
C LYS A 21 8.64 5.53 -0.16
N VAL A 22 7.75 5.38 -1.14
CA VAL A 22 7.70 4.21 -2.04
C VAL A 22 7.45 4.62 -3.48
N ARG A 23 7.83 3.72 -4.41
CA ARG A 23 7.36 3.71 -5.79
C ARG A 23 6.18 2.77 -5.93
N VAL A 24 5.11 3.23 -6.58
CA VAL A 24 4.01 2.35 -7.01
C VAL A 24 4.47 1.63 -8.28
N ILE A 25 4.60 0.31 -8.22
CA ILE A 25 5.05 -0.53 -9.34
C ILE A 25 3.87 -0.89 -10.25
N ARG A 26 2.72 -1.17 -9.64
CA ARG A 26 1.47 -1.52 -10.32
C ARG A 26 0.29 -1.02 -9.48
N LEU A 27 -0.80 -0.69 -10.16
CA LEU A 27 -2.04 -0.20 -9.58
C LEU A 27 -3.21 -0.74 -10.41
N TRP A 28 -4.23 -1.32 -9.77
CA TRP A 28 -5.41 -1.81 -10.48
C TRP A 28 -6.67 -1.77 -9.60
N PRO A 29 -7.85 -1.50 -10.19
CA PRO A 29 -9.12 -1.68 -9.49
C PRO A 29 -9.47 -3.17 -9.40
N VAL A 30 -10.09 -3.55 -8.29
CA VAL A 30 -10.77 -4.84 -8.13
C VAL A 30 -12.26 -4.57 -8.02
N TYR A 31 -13.04 -5.18 -8.89
CA TYR A 31 -14.49 -4.99 -8.96
C TYR A 31 -15.23 -5.86 -7.96
N ALA A 32 -16.38 -5.40 -7.51
CA ALA A 32 -17.20 -6.11 -6.54
C ALA A 32 -17.78 -7.40 -7.15
N PHE A 33 -17.62 -8.52 -6.44
CA PHE A 33 -18.03 -9.83 -6.93
C PHE A 33 -19.50 -9.89 -7.39
N ARG A 34 -20.41 -9.24 -6.65
CA ARG A 34 -21.86 -9.23 -6.95
C ARG A 34 -22.31 -8.05 -7.80
N LYS A 35 -21.41 -7.10 -8.07
CA LYS A 35 -21.71 -5.86 -8.79
C LYS A 35 -20.51 -5.49 -9.67
N PRO A 36 -20.40 -6.11 -10.85
CA PRO A 36 -19.19 -6.03 -11.69
C PRO A 36 -18.82 -4.62 -12.15
N ASP A 37 -19.79 -3.69 -12.17
CA ASP A 37 -19.58 -2.30 -12.57
C ASP A 37 -19.12 -1.40 -11.40
N GLU A 38 -19.15 -1.91 -10.16
CA GLU A 38 -18.71 -1.19 -8.97
C GLU A 38 -17.28 -1.61 -8.59
N ILE A 39 -16.39 -0.64 -8.39
CA ILE A 39 -15.05 -0.89 -7.86
C ILE A 39 -15.16 -1.15 -6.36
N ASN A 40 -14.65 -2.30 -5.91
CA ASN A 40 -14.60 -2.69 -4.49
C ASN A 40 -13.35 -2.16 -3.79
N SER A 41 -12.20 -2.29 -4.43
CA SER A 41 -10.92 -1.84 -3.87
C SER A 41 -9.96 -1.38 -4.98
N LEU A 42 -8.98 -0.57 -4.58
CA LEU A 42 -7.82 -0.24 -5.39
C LEU A 42 -6.62 -0.95 -4.78
N GLU A 43 -6.03 -1.87 -5.53
CA GLU A 43 -4.87 -2.64 -5.09
C GLU A 43 -3.60 -2.13 -5.75
N MET A 44 -2.49 -2.25 -5.03
CA MET A 44 -1.19 -1.72 -5.46
C MET A 44 -0.04 -2.60 -5.02
N VAL A 45 1.04 -2.57 -5.81
CA VAL A 45 2.34 -3.13 -5.44
C VAL A 45 3.30 -1.98 -5.17
N LEU A 46 3.84 -1.93 -3.96
CA LEU A 46 4.76 -0.91 -3.49
C LEU A 46 6.19 -1.46 -3.42
N SER A 47 7.17 -0.63 -3.73
CA SER A 47 8.59 -0.91 -3.54
C SER A 47 9.25 0.31 -2.93
N ASP A 48 10.04 0.15 -1.87
CA ASP A 48 10.91 1.21 -1.36
C ASP A 48 12.30 1.14 -2.04
N GLU A 49 13.27 1.91 -1.54
CA GLU A 49 14.61 2.03 -2.10
C GLU A 49 15.50 0.77 -1.85
N LYS A 50 15.00 -0.25 -1.15
CA LYS A 50 15.76 -1.46 -0.79
C LYS A 50 15.62 -2.60 -1.81
#